data_AF-N8RD14-F1
#
_entry.id   AF-N8RD14-F1
#
_cell.length_a   1.000
_cell.length_b   1.000
_cell.length_c   1.000
_cell.angle_alpha   90.00
_cell.angle_beta   90.00
_cell.angle_gamma   90.00
#
_symmetry.space_group_name_H-M   'P 1'
#
loop_
_entity.id
_entity.type
_entity.pdbx_description
1 polymer ?
#
loop_
_entity_poly.entity_id
_entity_poly.type
_entity_poly.pdbx_seq_one_letter_code
_entity_poly.pdbx_strand_id
1 'polypeptide(L)' 'LWRSVKHEEVYLKAYDTVKQAKQSIAEYLDFYNMIRPHSSLNKATPNEFYDQHLLKVMAA' A
#
# COMPACT_ATOMS: atom_id res chain seq x y z
N LEU A 1 0.13 -2.05 -7.54
CA LEU A 1 1.19 -1.93 -6.50
C LEU A 1 2.59 -1.66 -7.09
N TRP A 2 3.29 -2.65 -7.66
CA TRP A 2 4.74 -2.50 -7.96
C TRP A 2 5.08 -1.32 -8.88
N ARG A 3 4.25 -1.04 -9.90
CA ARG A 3 4.41 0.15 -10.74
C ARG A 3 4.41 1.44 -9.90
N SER A 4 3.43 1.61 -9.02
CA SER A 4 3.31 2.79 -8.16
C SER A 4 4.47 2.90 -7.18
N VAL A 5 4.87 1.81 -6.51
CA VAL A 5 6.04 1.81 -5.60
C VAL A 5 7.29 2.31 -6.32
N LYS A 6 7.56 1.82 -7.54
CA LYS A 6 8.74 2.26 -8.28
C LYS A 6 8.69 3.75 -8.64
N HIS A 7 7.56 4.22 -9.19
CA HIS A 7 7.47 5.57 -9.72
C HIS A 7 7.23 6.65 -8.66
N GLU A 8 6.55 6.32 -7.57
CA GLU A 8 6.15 7.28 -6.54
C GLU A 8 7.11 7.29 -5.34
N GLU A 9 7.87 6.20 -5.13
CA GLU A 9 8.75 6.04 -3.95
C GLU A 9 10.22 5.79 -4.34
N VAL A 10 10.51 4.77 -5.17
CA VAL A 10 11.90 4.33 -5.41
C VAL A 10 12.66 5.23 -6.37
N TYR A 11 12.08 5.59 -7.51
CA TYR A 11 12.79 6.35 -8.55
C TYR A 11 12.99 7.83 -8.20
N LEU A 12 12.24 8.34 -7.22
CA LEU A 12 12.30 9.74 -6.80
C LEU A 12 13.26 9.99 -5.63
N LYS A 13 13.73 8.93 -4.98
CA LYS A 13 14.51 9.01 -3.74
C LYS A 13 15.91 8.43 -3.93
N ALA A 14 16.91 9.18 -3.50
CA ALA A 14 18.27 8.68 -3.32
C ALA A 14 18.44 8.23 -1.86
N TYR A 15 18.41 6.93 -1.63
CA TYR A 15 18.64 6.38 -0.28
C TYR A 15 20.13 6.25 -0.02
N ASP A 16 20.58 6.76 1.13
CA ASP A 16 21.97 6.65 1.57
C ASP A 16 22.29 5.24 2.09
N THR A 17 21.29 4.55 2.63
CA THR A 17 21.44 3.21 3.19
C THR A 17 20.25 2.31 2.88
N VAL A 18 20.50 1.00 2.89
CA VAL A 18 19.44 -0.02 2.78
C VAL A 18 18.43 0.10 3.93
N LYS A 19 18.87 0.48 5.13
CA LYS A 19 17.98 0.69 6.28
C LYS A 19 16.97 1.82 6.01
N GLN A 20 17.45 2.94 5.47
CA GLN A 20 16.59 4.07 5.08
C GLN A 20 15.61 3.67 3.97
N ALA A 21 16.10 2.96 2.95
CA ALA A 21 15.24 2.45 1.88
C ALA A 21 14.12 1.56 2.41
N LYS A 22 14.44 0.62 3.31
CA LYS A 22 13.44 -0.26 3.93
C LYS A 22 12.39 0.52 4.72
N GLN A 23 12.82 1.48 5.53
CA GLN A 23 11.90 2.30 6.34
C GLN A 23 10.96 3.12 5.44
N SER A 24 11.51 3.82 4.46
CA SER A 24 10.74 4.68 3.55
C SER A 24 9.75 3.87 2.70
N ILE A 25 10.16 2.68 2.20
CA ILE A 25 9.25 1.78 1.47
C ILE A 25 8.15 1.23 2.39
N ALA A 26 8.46 0.91 3.65
CA ALA A 26 7.44 0.46 4.61
C ALA A 26 6.38 1.54 4.84
N GLU A 27 6.80 2.78 5.08
CA GLU A 27 5.90 3.94 5.25
C GLU A 27 5.02 4.17 4.01
N TYR A 28 5.59 4.03 2.80
CA TYR A 28 4.83 4.13 1.56
C TYR A 28 3.78 3.01 1.45
N LEU A 29 4.12 1.78 1.84
CA LEU A 29 3.19 0.65 1.82
C LEU A 29 2.05 0.83 2.83
N ASP A 30 2.35 1.35 4.02
CA ASP A 30 1.32 1.69 5.02
C ASP A 30 0.34 2.74 4.46
N PHE A 31 0.86 3.82 3.85
CA PHE A 31 0.04 4.80 3.15
C PHE A 31 -0.81 4.17 2.02
N TYR A 32 -0.20 3.32 1.18
CA TYR A 32 -0.88 2.67 0.05
C TYR A 32 -2.03 1.78 0.53
N ASN A 33 -1.83 1.07 1.64
CA ASN A 33 -2.77 0.08 2.18
C ASN A 33 -3.86 0.68 3.08
N MET A 34 -3.55 1.76 3.81
CA MET A 34 -4.45 2.31 4.82
C MET A 34 -5.15 3.60 4.40
N ILE A 35 -4.58 4.37 3.48
CA ILE A 35 -5.02 5.75 3.22
C ILE A 35 -5.44 5.94 1.77
N ARG A 36 -4.71 5.34 0.81
CA ARG A 36 -4.96 5.58 -0.62
C ARG A 36 -6.21 4.84 -1.11
N PRO A 37 -7.25 5.53 -1.61
CA PRO A 37 -8.39 4.89 -2.26
C PRO A 37 -8.02 4.39 -3.65
N HIS A 38 -8.49 3.19 -4.03
CA HIS A 38 -8.22 2.58 -5.33
C HIS A 38 -9.49 2.44 -6.15
N SER A 39 -9.48 2.93 -7.39
CA SER A 39 -10.64 2.86 -8.29
C SER A 39 -11.07 1.42 -8.58
N SER A 40 -10.12 0.49 -8.71
CA SER A 40 -10.40 -0.95 -8.86
C SER A 40 -11.05 -1.59 -7.63
N LEU A 41 -11.01 -0.92 -6.48
CA LEU A 41 -11.64 -1.35 -5.22
C LEU A 41 -12.84 -0.45 -4.88
N ASN A 42 -13.51 0.13 -5.88
CA ASN A 42 -14.64 1.06 -5.68
C ASN A 42 -14.29 2.22 -4.73
N LYS A 43 -13.08 2.75 -4.85
CA LYS A 43 -12.51 3.82 -4.00
C LYS A 43 -12.28 3.41 -2.53
N ALA A 44 -12.34 2.13 -2.19
CA ALA A 44 -11.84 1.64 -0.90
C ALA A 44 -10.31 1.54 -0.91
N THR A 45 -9.72 1.54 0.28
CA THR A 45 -8.33 1.17 0.51
C THR A 45 -8.17 -0.37 0.48
N PRO A 46 -6.96 -0.90 0.27
CA PRO A 46 -6.72 -2.33 0.29
C PRO A 46 -7.08 -2.98 1.63
N ASN A 47 -6.81 -2.31 2.76
CA ASN A 47 -7.18 -2.82 4.08
C ASN A 47 -8.70 -2.90 4.24
N GLU A 48 -9.43 -1.83 3.93
CA GLU A 48 -10.90 -1.84 4.01
C GLU A 48 -11.49 -2.95 3.14
N PHE A 49 -10.97 -3.14 1.92
CA PHE A 49 -11.43 -4.19 1.02
C PHE A 49 -11.18 -5.59 1.61
N TYR A 50 -9.98 -5.81 2.16
CA TYR A 50 -9.61 -7.09 2.76
C TYR A 50 -10.44 -7.39 4.01
N ASP A 51 -10.62 -6.42 4.90
CA ASP A 51 -11.43 -6.57 6.11
C ASP A 51 -12.89 -6.90 5.77
N GLN A 52 -13.48 -6.20 4.79
CA GLN A 52 -14.81 -6.51 4.28
C GLN A 52 -14.89 -7.91 3.68
N HIS A 53 -13.85 -8.35 2.97
CA HIS A 53 -13.80 -9.68 2.39
C HIS A 53 -13.68 -10.77 3.46
N LEU A 54 -12.83 -10.57 4.47
CA LEU A 54 -12.69 -11.47 5.62
C LEU A 54 -14.01 -11.61 6.37
N LEU A 55 -14.71 -10.51 6.65
CA LEU A 55 -16.01 -10.54 7.32
C LEU A 55 -17.04 -11.37 6.54
N LYS A 56 -17.04 -11.28 5.21
CA LYS A 56 -17.92 -12.10 4.35
C LYS A 56 -17.57 -13.58 4.41
N VAL A 57 -16.28 -13.92 4.41
CA VAL A 57 -15.81 -15.32 4.51
C VAL A 57 -16.15 -15.91 5.87
N MET A 58 -16.01 -15.15 6.97
CA MET A 58 -16.32 -15.63 8.32
C MET A 58 -17.82 -15.78 8.59
N ALA A 59 -18.67 -15.10 7.83
CA ALA A 59 -20.13 -15.16 7.96
C ALA A 59 -20.80 -16.25 7.10
N ALA A 60 -20.03 -16.96 6.28
CA ALA A 60 -20.46 -18.07 5.42
C ALA A 60 -20.16 -19.43 6.06
#